data_AF-A0AAE3GKS8-F1
#
_entry.id   AF-A0AAE3GKS8-F1
#
_cell.length_a   1.000
_cell.length_b   1.000
_cell.length_c   1.000
_cell.angle_alpha   90.00
_cell.angle_beta   90.00
_cell.angle_gamma   90.00
#
_symmetry.space_group_name_H-M   'P 1'
#
loop_
_entity.id
_entity.type
_entity.pdbx_description
1 polymer ?
#
loop_
_entity_poly.entity_id
_entity_poly.type
_entity_poly.pdbx_seq_one_letter_code
_entity_poly.pdbx_strand_id
1 'polypeptide(L)'
;MLAAEYGVDVKDLGYRHDRAFGIAHSLRLAHTVGVNEWFTALVDRARHDPQARLTAWWSEARCARHFGDLVKPDAYGRWSVEGRETEFFLEFDFGTEPLAKLAGKLAGYAALADATGITTPLLIWLPTTRREANARRLLHRVRLDLANPRTVPAATAATDPQAAHPSPADAVWLPWTPPATKQLDALAQAAPPPDPMPPRAVLPARGTATGR
;
A
#
# COMPACT_ATOMS: atom_id res chain seq x y z
N MET A 1 17.43 55.84 -6.99
CA MET A 1 17.07 55.56 -5.58
C MET A 1 15.57 55.82 -5.47
N LEU A 2 14.70 54.94 -5.01
CA LEU A 2 14.83 53.87 -4.03
C LEU A 2 14.17 52.59 -4.54
N ALA A 3 14.88 51.46 -4.39
CA ALA A 3 14.31 50.13 -4.38
C ALA A 3 13.74 49.89 -2.97
N ALA A 4 12.44 49.67 -2.86
CA ALA A 4 11.79 49.29 -1.62
C ALA A 4 12.01 47.78 -1.38
N GLU A 5 12.95 47.49 -0.48
CA GLU A 5 12.88 46.47 0.57
C GLU A 5 11.78 45.40 0.43
N TYR A 6 12.13 44.29 -0.20
CA TYR A 6 11.62 42.98 0.25
C TYR A 6 12.70 42.39 1.17
N GLY A 7 12.56 42.63 2.47
CA GLY A 7 13.43 42.12 3.54
C GLY A 7 13.30 40.62 3.75
N VAL A 8 13.57 39.84 2.71
CA VAL A 8 13.77 38.39 2.82
C VAL A 8 15.27 38.18 2.93
N ASP A 9 15.77 37.93 4.14
CA ASP A 9 17.17 37.54 4.34
C ASP A 9 17.42 36.25 3.53
N VAL A 10 18.50 36.22 2.75
CA VAL A 10 18.92 35.04 1.99
C VAL A 10 19.10 33.83 2.92
N LYS A 11 19.43 34.07 4.20
CA LYS A 11 19.50 33.04 5.23
C LYS A 11 18.13 32.47 5.61
N ASP A 12 17.06 33.26 5.58
CA ASP A 12 15.70 32.80 5.86
C ASP A 12 15.13 31.92 4.74
N LEU A 13 15.54 32.16 3.48
CA LEU A 13 15.20 31.30 2.35
C LEU A 13 15.89 29.94 2.44
N GLY A 14 17.19 29.92 2.76
CA GLY A 14 17.97 28.69 2.98
C GLY A 14 17.47 27.89 4.18
N TYR A 15 17.25 28.56 5.33
CA TYR A 15 16.78 27.91 6.55
C TYR A 15 15.37 27.30 6.41
N ARG A 16 14.46 27.95 5.69
CA ARG A 16 13.13 27.39 5.39
C ARG A 16 13.22 26.20 4.45
N HIS A 17 14.11 26.24 3.45
CA HIS A 17 14.32 25.13 2.54
C HIS A 17 14.93 23.92 3.28
N ASP A 18 15.98 24.13 4.08
CA ASP A 18 16.64 23.07 4.85
C ASP A 18 15.70 22.47 5.90
N ARG A 19 14.89 23.29 6.57
CA ARG A 19 13.88 22.81 7.52
C ARG A 19 12.76 22.04 6.81
N ALA A 20 12.27 22.54 5.68
CA ALA A 20 11.26 21.83 4.89
C ALA A 20 11.82 20.51 4.34
N PHE A 21 13.08 20.49 3.91
CA PHE A 21 13.78 19.31 3.44
C PHE A 21 13.99 18.29 4.57
N GLY A 22 14.38 18.76 5.75
CA GLY A 22 14.50 17.92 6.95
C GLY A 22 13.17 17.32 7.40
N ILE A 23 12.09 18.11 7.39
CA ILE A 23 10.74 17.61 7.70
C ILE A 23 10.29 16.59 6.64
N ALA A 24 10.45 16.90 5.35
CA ALA A 24 10.09 15.99 4.26
C ALA A 24 10.89 14.68 4.32
N HIS A 25 12.19 14.76 4.62
CA HIS A 25 13.05 13.60 4.80
C HIS A 25 12.61 12.74 5.99
N SER A 26 12.31 13.37 7.14
CA SER A 26 11.81 12.70 8.33
C SER A 26 10.45 12.02 8.07
N LEU A 27 9.53 12.69 7.40
CA LEU A 27 8.22 12.13 7.02
C LEU A 27 8.37 10.94 6.07
N ARG A 28 9.26 11.04 5.07
CA ARG A 28 9.54 9.94 4.15
C ARG A 28 10.18 8.75 4.86
N LEU A 29 11.09 9.00 5.79
CA LEU A 29 11.71 7.95 6.59
C LEU A 29 10.68 7.27 7.48
N ALA A 30 9.88 8.04 8.22
CA ALA A 30 8.82 7.50 9.09
C ALA A 30 7.82 6.67 8.29
N HIS A 31 7.44 7.12 7.09
CA HIS A 31 6.59 6.38 6.18
C HIS A 31 7.24 5.07 5.71
N THR A 32 8.51 5.10 5.29
CA THR A 32 9.26 3.90 4.90
C THR A 32 9.36 2.89 6.06
N VAL A 33 9.60 3.37 7.27
CA VAL A 33 9.64 2.53 8.48
C VAL A 33 8.27 1.92 8.75
N GLY A 34 7.18 2.70 8.69
CA GLY A 34 5.82 2.20 8.89
C GLY A 34 5.42 1.11 7.89
N VAL A 35 5.78 1.26 6.62
CA VAL A 35 5.57 0.21 5.60
C VAL A 35 6.38 -1.04 5.95
N ASN A 36 7.64 -0.90 6.35
CA ASN A 36 8.47 -2.05 6.73
C ASN A 36 7.95 -2.76 7.98
N GLU A 37 7.48 -2.02 8.98
CA GLU A 37 6.85 -2.57 10.18
C GLU A 37 5.58 -3.35 9.83
N TRP A 38 4.75 -2.80 8.94
CA TRP A 38 3.55 -3.46 8.43
C TRP A 38 3.88 -4.83 7.78
N PHE A 39 4.89 -4.90 6.92
CA PHE A 39 5.32 -6.17 6.33
C PHE A 39 6.00 -7.10 7.35
N THR A 40 6.71 -6.55 8.31
CA THR A 40 7.32 -7.32 9.39
C THR A 40 6.27 -8.03 10.24
N ALA A 41 5.11 -7.41 10.48
CA ALA A 41 3.98 -8.06 11.15
C ALA A 41 3.43 -9.26 10.37
N LEU A 42 3.42 -9.21 9.02
CA LEU A 42 3.07 -10.39 8.19
C LEU A 42 4.13 -11.50 8.29
N VAL A 43 5.42 -11.12 8.29
CA VAL A 43 6.52 -12.09 8.48
C VAL A 43 6.43 -12.77 9.84
N ASP A 44 6.12 -12.00 10.89
CA ASP A 44 5.91 -12.54 12.23
C ASP A 44 4.72 -13.51 12.28
N ARG A 45 3.59 -13.15 11.66
CA ARG A 45 2.45 -14.06 11.51
C ARG A 45 2.85 -15.36 10.80
N ALA A 46 3.62 -15.28 9.71
CA ALA A 46 4.09 -16.45 8.96
C ALA A 46 5.09 -17.34 9.72
N ARG A 47 5.77 -16.80 10.75
CA ARG A 47 6.64 -17.59 11.64
C ARG A 47 5.85 -18.40 12.65
N HIS A 48 4.72 -17.86 13.12
CA HIS A 48 3.86 -18.50 14.11
C HIS A 48 2.75 -19.36 13.49
N ASP A 49 2.50 -19.22 12.19
CA ASP A 49 1.51 -20.01 11.45
C ASP A 49 2.17 -20.74 10.26
N PRO A 50 2.31 -22.08 10.33
CA PRO A 50 2.96 -22.85 9.28
C PRO A 50 2.16 -22.89 7.97
N GLN A 51 0.90 -22.46 7.94
CA GLN A 51 0.09 -22.37 6.73
C GLN A 51 0.20 -21.00 6.04
N ALA A 52 0.73 -19.99 6.73
CA ALA A 52 0.79 -18.61 6.25
C ALA A 52 2.20 -18.23 5.74
N ARG A 53 2.31 -17.57 4.58
CA ARG A 53 3.59 -17.19 3.97
C ARG A 53 3.48 -15.84 3.25
N LEU A 54 4.45 -14.97 3.48
CA LEU A 54 4.70 -13.82 2.61
C LEU A 54 5.62 -14.27 1.46
N THR A 55 5.05 -14.50 0.28
CA THR A 55 5.79 -15.05 -0.87
C THR A 55 6.40 -13.98 -1.77
N ALA A 56 5.95 -12.73 -1.66
CA ALA A 56 6.60 -11.57 -2.28
C ALA A 56 6.42 -10.30 -1.43
N TRP A 57 7.44 -9.46 -1.45
CA TRP A 57 7.42 -8.10 -0.90
C TRP A 57 8.30 -7.18 -1.74
N TRP A 58 7.69 -6.13 -2.29
CA TRP A 58 8.34 -5.11 -3.10
C TRP A 58 8.19 -3.74 -2.43
N SER A 59 9.30 -3.00 -2.34
CA SER A 59 9.30 -1.63 -1.84
C SER A 59 8.74 -0.63 -2.85
N GLU A 60 8.39 0.57 -2.39
CA GLU A 60 8.00 1.73 -3.20
C GLU A 60 8.97 1.94 -4.39
N ALA A 61 10.28 1.90 -4.14
CA ALA A 61 11.30 2.11 -5.16
C ALA A 61 11.28 1.03 -6.25
N ARG A 62 10.99 -0.22 -5.88
CA ARG A 62 10.83 -1.31 -6.85
C ARG A 62 9.52 -1.16 -7.63
N CYS A 63 8.44 -0.76 -6.95
CA CYS A 63 7.16 -0.51 -7.59
C CYS A 63 7.24 0.64 -8.59
N ALA A 64 7.91 1.75 -8.24
CA ALA A 64 8.13 2.88 -9.14
C ALA A 64 8.88 2.47 -10.42
N ARG A 65 9.85 1.55 -10.33
CA ARG A 65 10.57 1.05 -11.51
C ARG A 65 9.72 0.15 -12.42
N HIS A 66 8.64 -0.44 -11.90
CA HIS A 66 7.87 -1.45 -12.61
C HIS A 66 6.50 -0.93 -13.08
N PHE A 67 5.90 0.00 -12.32
CA PHE A 67 4.58 0.55 -12.56
C PHE A 67 4.55 2.07 -12.69
N GLY A 68 5.69 2.75 -12.52
CA GLY A 68 5.77 4.20 -12.27
C GLY A 68 5.18 5.10 -13.36
N ASP A 69 4.92 4.58 -14.55
CA ASP A 69 4.21 5.28 -15.62
C ASP A 69 2.70 5.44 -15.33
N LEU A 70 2.14 4.57 -14.49
CA LEU A 70 0.70 4.52 -14.17
C LEU A 70 0.42 4.72 -12.68
N VAL A 71 1.14 3.99 -11.82
CA VAL A 71 0.96 4.04 -10.36
C VAL A 71 2.27 3.88 -9.61
N LYS A 72 2.30 4.41 -8.40
CA LYS A 72 3.42 4.27 -7.47
C LYS A 72 2.89 3.88 -6.09
N PRO A 73 2.54 2.61 -5.87
CA PRO A 73 2.17 2.11 -4.56
C PRO A 73 3.35 2.22 -3.60
N ASP A 74 3.06 2.34 -2.31
CA ASP A 74 4.07 2.33 -1.25
C ASP A 74 4.73 0.95 -1.13
N ALA A 75 3.98 -0.11 -1.45
CA ALA A 75 4.50 -1.45 -1.59
C ALA A 75 3.58 -2.35 -2.42
N TYR A 76 4.14 -3.48 -2.86
CA TYR A 76 3.38 -4.61 -3.38
C TYR A 76 3.73 -5.85 -2.56
N GLY A 77 2.72 -6.68 -2.30
CA GLY A 77 2.85 -7.88 -1.49
C GLY A 77 2.06 -9.05 -2.04
N ARG A 78 2.49 -10.24 -1.65
CA ARG A 78 1.81 -11.49 -1.96
C ARG A 78 1.79 -12.37 -0.73
N TRP A 79 0.58 -12.63 -0.25
CA TRP A 79 0.31 -13.36 0.97
C TRP A 79 -0.40 -14.68 0.66
N SER A 80 0.12 -15.79 1.17
CA SER A 80 -0.43 -17.13 0.95
C SER A 80 -0.87 -17.74 2.26
N VAL A 81 -2.10 -18.24 2.34
CA VAL A 81 -2.61 -19.03 3.46
C VAL A 81 -3.18 -20.32 2.91
N GLU A 82 -2.69 -21.47 3.39
CA GLU A 82 -3.15 -22.80 2.94
C GLU A 82 -3.03 -23.00 1.41
N GLY A 83 -2.04 -22.37 0.79
CA GLY A 83 -1.82 -22.41 -0.66
C GLY A 83 -2.73 -21.48 -1.47
N ARG A 84 -3.67 -20.76 -0.85
CA ARG A 84 -4.44 -19.69 -1.48
C ARG A 84 -3.64 -18.40 -1.43
N GLU A 85 -3.37 -17.82 -2.59
CA GLU A 85 -2.52 -16.65 -2.73
C GLU A 85 -3.34 -15.36 -2.95
N THR A 86 -2.94 -14.30 -2.27
CA THR A 86 -3.53 -12.96 -2.33
C THR A 86 -2.44 -11.96 -2.67
N GLU A 87 -2.49 -11.42 -3.87
CA GLU A 87 -1.66 -10.30 -4.28
C GLU A 87 -2.34 -8.98 -3.92
N PHE A 88 -1.55 -7.96 -3.57
CA PHE A 88 -2.10 -6.65 -3.22
C PHE A 88 -1.09 -5.52 -3.45
N PHE A 89 -1.63 -4.34 -3.74
CA PHE A 89 -0.93 -3.08 -3.59
C PHE A 89 -1.22 -2.49 -2.21
N LEU A 90 -0.24 -1.80 -1.61
CA LEU A 90 -0.40 -1.12 -0.33
C LEU A 90 -0.18 0.39 -0.50
N GLU A 91 -1.10 1.14 0.09
CA GLU A 91 -1.00 2.57 0.36
C GLU A 91 -1.03 2.76 1.87
N PHE A 92 0.06 3.25 2.44
CA PHE A 92 0.22 3.48 3.86
C PHE A 92 0.09 4.98 4.15
N ASP A 93 -0.99 5.36 4.80
CA ASP A 93 -1.28 6.76 5.09
C ASP A 93 -0.79 7.13 6.49
N PHE A 94 0.11 8.12 6.57
CA PHE A 94 0.62 8.66 7.84
C PHE A 94 -0.23 9.82 8.39
N GLY A 95 -1.38 10.11 7.77
CA GLY A 95 -2.24 11.23 8.16
C GLY A 95 -1.83 12.61 7.64
N THR A 96 -0.68 12.71 6.96
CA THR A 96 -0.04 13.98 6.58
C THR A 96 -0.50 14.52 5.23
N GLU A 97 -0.97 13.66 4.33
CA GLU A 97 -1.45 14.07 3.00
C GLU A 97 -2.97 14.37 3.02
N PRO A 98 -3.48 15.24 2.13
CA PRO A 98 -4.91 15.41 1.97
C PRO A 98 -5.56 14.13 1.44
N LEU A 99 -6.73 13.74 1.98
CA LEU A 99 -7.47 12.56 1.51
C LEU A 99 -7.84 12.64 0.02
N ALA A 100 -7.97 13.84 -0.54
CA ALA A 100 -8.21 14.04 -1.97
C ALA A 100 -7.05 13.51 -2.83
N LYS A 101 -5.81 13.62 -2.35
CA LYS A 101 -4.64 13.07 -3.04
C LYS A 101 -4.69 11.54 -3.05
N LEU A 102 -4.98 10.93 -1.90
CA LEU A 102 -5.19 9.48 -1.78
C LEU A 102 -6.31 8.99 -2.72
N ALA A 103 -7.45 9.67 -2.71
CA ALA A 103 -8.58 9.29 -3.57
C ALA A 103 -8.27 9.47 -5.06
N GLY A 104 -7.50 10.50 -5.42
CA GLY A 104 -7.01 10.72 -6.79
C GLY A 104 -6.15 9.58 -7.34
N LYS A 105 -5.50 8.79 -6.47
CA LYS A 105 -4.73 7.59 -6.89
C LYS A 105 -5.61 6.53 -7.54
N LEU A 106 -6.92 6.47 -7.25
CA LEU A 106 -7.83 5.47 -7.81
C LEU A 106 -7.90 5.50 -9.34
N ALA A 107 -7.78 6.69 -9.95
CA ALA A 107 -7.76 6.81 -11.41
C ALA A 107 -6.52 6.12 -12.02
N GLY A 108 -5.35 6.25 -11.38
CA GLY A 108 -4.14 5.55 -11.80
C GLY A 108 -4.26 4.03 -11.68
N TYR A 109 -4.83 3.53 -10.59
CA TYR A 109 -5.07 2.09 -10.42
C TYR A 109 -6.10 1.56 -11.42
N ALA A 110 -7.14 2.34 -11.75
CA ALA A 110 -8.08 1.97 -12.80
C ALA A 110 -7.39 1.89 -14.17
N ALA A 111 -6.56 2.88 -14.51
CA ALA A 111 -5.77 2.87 -15.73
C ALA A 111 -4.79 1.68 -15.80
N LEU A 112 -4.16 1.32 -14.68
CA LEU A 112 -3.32 0.12 -14.59
C LEU A 112 -4.11 -1.15 -14.91
N ALA A 113 -5.27 -1.32 -14.27
CA ALA A 113 -6.12 -2.48 -14.49
C ALA A 113 -6.65 -2.54 -15.92
N ASP A 114 -7.04 -1.40 -16.51
CA ASP A 114 -7.49 -1.33 -17.90
C ASP A 114 -6.35 -1.66 -18.89
N ALA A 115 -5.12 -1.20 -18.61
CA ALA A 115 -3.96 -1.43 -19.47
C ALA A 115 -3.41 -2.87 -19.41
N THR A 116 -3.56 -3.54 -18.26
CA THR A 116 -2.91 -4.83 -17.99
C THR A 116 -3.90 -6.00 -17.84
N GLY A 117 -5.19 -5.71 -17.67
CA GLY A 117 -6.21 -6.70 -17.31
C GLY A 117 -6.12 -7.18 -15.86
N ILE A 118 -5.24 -6.59 -15.05
CA ILE A 118 -4.93 -7.04 -13.70
C ILE A 118 -5.77 -6.27 -12.68
N THR A 119 -6.64 -6.96 -11.93
CA THR A 119 -7.49 -6.37 -10.88
C THR A 119 -6.93 -6.61 -9.47
N THR A 120 -5.63 -6.36 -9.28
CA THR A 120 -4.99 -6.53 -7.96
C THR A 120 -5.64 -5.61 -6.91
N PRO A 121 -6.10 -6.15 -5.77
CA PRO A 121 -6.66 -5.35 -4.68
C PRO A 121 -5.72 -4.25 -4.19
N LEU A 122 -6.29 -3.06 -3.98
CA LEU A 122 -5.62 -1.94 -3.31
C LEU A 122 -5.95 -1.96 -1.81
N LEU A 123 -4.93 -2.08 -0.98
CA LEU A 123 -5.06 -1.98 0.48
C LEU A 123 -4.64 -0.59 0.92
N ILE A 124 -5.48 0.03 1.75
CA ILE A 124 -5.20 1.36 2.31
C ILE A 124 -5.17 1.23 3.83
N TRP A 125 -3.99 1.44 4.41
CA TRP A 125 -3.79 1.42 5.86
C TRP A 125 -3.78 2.84 6.40
N LEU A 126 -4.68 3.16 7.32
CA LEU A 126 -4.91 4.51 7.84
C LEU A 126 -4.55 4.60 9.34
N PRO A 127 -4.17 5.80 9.82
CA PRO A 127 -3.66 5.95 11.19
C PRO A 127 -4.78 6.01 12.24
N THR A 128 -6.03 6.24 11.84
CA THR A 128 -7.18 6.30 12.76
C THR A 128 -8.49 5.91 12.07
N THR A 129 -9.42 5.34 12.82
CA THR A 129 -10.78 4.98 12.36
C THR A 129 -11.55 6.20 11.84
N ARG A 130 -11.38 7.37 12.46
CA ARG A 130 -12.00 8.62 11.98
C ARG A 130 -11.49 8.99 10.58
N ARG A 131 -10.18 8.86 10.35
CA ARG A 131 -9.59 9.16 9.05
C ARG A 131 -10.00 8.13 8.00
N GLU A 132 -10.06 6.86 8.37
CA GLU A 132 -10.60 5.80 7.51
C GLU A 132 -12.04 6.10 7.08
N ALA A 133 -12.94 6.44 8.01
CA ALA A 133 -14.33 6.74 7.67
C ALA A 133 -14.44 7.90 6.66
N ASN A 134 -13.64 8.95 6.83
CA ASN A 134 -13.59 10.07 5.89
C ASN A 134 -12.98 9.68 4.54
N ALA A 135 -11.91 8.88 4.55
CA ALA A 135 -11.27 8.35 3.35
C ALA A 135 -12.26 7.52 2.55
N ARG A 136 -12.96 6.57 3.18
CA ARG A 136 -13.96 5.70 2.53
C ARG A 136 -15.07 6.51 1.86
N ARG A 137 -15.58 7.58 2.50
CA ARG A 137 -16.60 8.46 1.88
C ARG A 137 -16.08 9.14 0.60
N LEU A 138 -14.83 9.56 0.58
CA LEU A 138 -14.24 10.22 -0.58
C LEU A 138 -13.86 9.21 -1.68
N LEU A 139 -13.23 8.10 -1.29
CA LEU A 139 -12.90 6.98 -2.18
C LEU A 139 -14.16 6.43 -2.85
N HIS A 140 -15.27 6.28 -2.11
CA HIS A 140 -16.54 5.85 -2.68
C HIS A 140 -17.05 6.80 -3.76
N ARG A 141 -16.98 8.12 -3.54
CA ARG A 141 -17.39 9.11 -4.54
C ARG A 141 -16.53 9.00 -5.81
N VAL A 142 -15.21 9.08 -5.65
CA VAL A 142 -14.27 8.99 -6.79
C VAL A 142 -14.42 7.66 -7.53
N ARG A 143 -14.64 6.54 -6.82
CA ARG A 143 -14.88 5.22 -7.43
C ARG A 143 -16.12 5.21 -8.33
N LEU A 144 -17.19 5.90 -7.93
CA LEU A 144 -18.41 5.98 -8.74
C LEU A 144 -18.24 6.83 -10.00
N ASP A 145 -17.28 7.76 -9.99
CA ASP A 145 -16.95 8.61 -11.14
C ASP A 145 -16.01 7.91 -12.16
N LEU A 146 -15.46 6.74 -11.81
CA LEU A 146 -14.66 5.93 -12.75
C LEU A 146 -15.54 5.35 -13.85
N ALA A 147 -14.98 5.21 -15.06
CA ALA A 147 -15.66 4.57 -16.19
C ALA A 147 -16.19 3.16 -15.86
N ASN A 148 -15.45 2.40 -15.04
CA ASN A 148 -15.92 1.16 -14.44
C ASN A 148 -15.62 1.13 -12.93
N PRO A 149 -16.63 1.33 -12.06
CA PRO A 149 -16.44 1.34 -10.61
C PRO A 149 -15.93 0.04 -9.99
N ARG A 150 -16.00 -1.09 -10.71
CA ARG A 150 -15.57 -2.41 -10.22
C ARG A 150 -14.12 -2.75 -10.57
N THR A 151 -13.45 -1.93 -11.38
CA THR A 151 -12.09 -2.18 -11.88
C THR A 151 -11.02 -2.24 -10.79
N VAL A 152 -11.22 -1.51 -9.68
CA VAL A 152 -10.26 -1.47 -8.57
C VAL A 152 -10.91 -2.03 -7.30
N PRO A 153 -10.77 -3.33 -7.01
CA PRO A 153 -11.08 -3.86 -5.69
C PRO A 153 -10.20 -3.15 -4.66
N ALA A 154 -10.79 -2.74 -3.53
CA ALA A 154 -9.98 -2.20 -2.44
C ALA A 154 -10.61 -2.48 -1.08
N ALA A 155 -9.75 -2.44 -0.08
CA ALA A 155 -10.12 -2.52 1.32
C ALA A 155 -9.33 -1.50 2.14
N THR A 156 -9.97 -0.94 3.16
CA THR A 156 -9.33 -0.04 4.11
C THR A 156 -9.18 -0.74 5.46
N ALA A 157 -8.14 -0.40 6.20
CA ALA A 157 -8.04 -0.72 7.61
C ALA A 157 -7.45 0.49 8.33
N ALA A 158 -7.74 0.61 9.63
CA ALA A 158 -7.13 1.64 10.46
C ALA A 158 -6.46 1.04 11.69
N THR A 159 -5.39 1.69 12.15
CA THR A 159 -4.92 1.49 13.52
C THR A 159 -5.91 2.14 14.47
N ASP A 160 -6.44 1.36 15.41
CA ASP A 160 -7.11 1.91 16.58
C ASP A 160 -6.10 1.97 17.73
N PRO A 161 -5.73 3.17 18.23
CA PRO A 161 -4.82 3.32 19.35
C PRO A 161 -5.29 2.63 20.64
N GLN A 162 -6.59 2.33 20.74
CA GLN A 162 -7.19 1.68 21.91
C GLN A 162 -7.37 0.16 21.73
N ALA A 163 -7.15 -0.37 20.53
CA ALA A 163 -7.23 -1.81 20.28
C ALA A 163 -5.85 -2.47 20.46
N ALA A 164 -5.85 -3.76 20.83
CA ALA A 164 -4.64 -4.58 20.75
C ALA A 164 -4.10 -4.50 19.31
N HIS A 165 -2.82 -4.12 19.14
CA HIS A 165 -2.17 -3.86 17.85
C HIS A 165 -2.56 -4.91 16.80
N PRO A 166 -3.53 -4.61 15.91
CA PRO A 166 -4.06 -5.63 15.04
C PRO A 166 -3.01 -5.94 13.97
N SER A 167 -2.78 -7.23 13.72
CA SER A 167 -1.92 -7.63 12.61
C SER A 167 -2.62 -7.33 11.30
N PRO A 168 -1.90 -6.88 10.25
CA PRO A 168 -2.48 -6.75 8.92
C PRO A 168 -2.96 -8.10 8.33
N ALA A 169 -2.59 -9.23 8.91
CA ALA A 169 -3.15 -10.53 8.54
C ALA A 169 -4.56 -10.77 9.12
N ASP A 170 -4.95 -10.03 10.16
CA ASP A 170 -6.20 -10.25 10.89
C ASP A 170 -7.43 -9.73 10.14
N ALA A 171 -8.61 -10.01 10.72
CA ALA A 171 -9.89 -9.55 10.20
C ALA A 171 -10.13 -8.06 10.45
N VAL A 172 -9.30 -7.19 9.86
CA VAL A 172 -9.37 -5.73 10.00
C VAL A 172 -9.77 -5.00 8.72
N TRP A 173 -9.76 -5.70 7.58
CA TRP A 173 -9.95 -5.06 6.28
C TRP A 173 -11.43 -4.88 5.97
N LEU A 174 -11.84 -3.66 5.65
CA LEU A 174 -13.18 -3.29 5.22
C LEU A 174 -13.23 -3.08 3.69
N PRO A 175 -13.76 -4.04 2.90
CA PRO A 175 -13.92 -3.90 1.46
C PRO A 175 -14.93 -2.79 1.07
N TRP A 176 -15.00 -2.48 -0.22
CA TRP A 176 -16.02 -1.57 -0.80
C TRP A 176 -17.46 -1.95 -0.46
N THR A 177 -17.78 -3.23 -0.54
CA THR A 177 -19.10 -3.78 -0.19
C THR A 177 -19.05 -4.38 1.22
N PRO A 178 -19.69 -3.76 2.22
CA PRO A 178 -19.75 -4.26 3.59
C PRO A 178 -20.86 -5.35 3.73
N PRO A 179 -20.80 -6.22 4.77
CA PRO A 179 -21.09 -5.73 6.12
C PRO A 179 -20.01 -6.00 7.19
N ALA A 180 -18.92 -6.71 6.88
CA ALA A 180 -17.95 -7.16 7.89
C ALA A 180 -16.50 -7.01 7.44
N THR A 181 -15.60 -6.91 8.42
CA THR A 181 -14.16 -6.98 8.16
C THR A 181 -13.76 -8.36 7.63
N LYS A 182 -12.67 -8.40 6.88
CA LYS A 182 -12.11 -9.60 6.26
C LYS A 182 -10.65 -9.76 6.65
N GLN A 183 -10.20 -11.01 6.74
CA GLN A 183 -8.77 -11.32 6.79
C GLN A 183 -8.14 -11.03 5.43
N LEU A 184 -6.82 -10.82 5.44
CA LEU A 184 -6.07 -10.47 4.23
C LEU A 184 -6.21 -11.53 3.11
N ASP A 185 -6.16 -12.81 3.46
CA ASP A 185 -6.28 -13.94 2.51
C ASP A 185 -7.69 -14.11 1.93
N ALA A 186 -8.69 -13.49 2.56
CA ALA A 186 -10.07 -13.48 2.09
C ALA A 186 -10.36 -12.34 1.10
N LEU A 187 -9.43 -11.39 0.91
CA LEU A 187 -9.62 -10.23 0.03
C LEU A 187 -9.42 -10.56 -1.45
N ALA A 188 -8.64 -11.58 -1.80
CA ALA A 188 -8.31 -11.93 -3.19
C ALA A 188 -9.38 -12.73 -3.93
N GLN A 189 -10.58 -12.91 -3.39
CA GLN A 189 -11.65 -13.68 -4.08
C GLN A 189 -12.30 -12.93 -5.27
N ALA A 190 -11.64 -11.91 -5.83
CA ALA A 190 -12.09 -11.15 -6.99
C ALA A 190 -11.07 -11.25 -8.13
N ALA A 191 -11.37 -12.15 -9.09
CA ALA A 191 -10.64 -12.46 -10.33
C ALA A 191 -9.46 -13.45 -10.22
N PRO A 192 -9.25 -14.31 -11.24
CA PRO A 192 -8.06 -15.15 -11.31
C PRO A 192 -6.82 -14.25 -11.36
N PRO A 193 -5.74 -14.57 -10.62
CA PRO A 193 -4.54 -13.78 -10.72
C PRO A 193 -4.04 -13.86 -12.16
N PRO A 194 -3.75 -12.72 -12.80
CA PRO A 194 -2.87 -12.72 -13.97
C PRO A 194 -1.53 -13.33 -13.56
N ASP A 195 -0.72 -13.76 -14.53
CA ASP A 195 0.57 -14.40 -14.25
C ASP A 195 1.31 -13.67 -13.12
N PRO A 196 1.74 -14.38 -12.06
CA PRO A 196 2.27 -13.75 -10.86
C PRO A 196 3.43 -12.83 -11.23
N MET A 197 3.33 -11.54 -10.87
CA MET A 197 4.39 -10.56 -11.13
C MET A 197 5.31 -10.42 -9.90
N PRO A 198 6.61 -10.75 -9.97
CA PRO A 198 7.33 -11.32 -11.10
C PRO A 198 7.15 -12.87 -11.09
N PRO A 199 7.48 -13.57 -12.18
CA PRO A 199 7.45 -15.02 -12.18
C PRO A 199 8.25 -15.55 -10.98
N ARG A 200 7.69 -16.55 -10.28
CA ARG A 200 8.36 -17.21 -9.17
C ARG A 200 9.80 -17.51 -9.60
N ALA A 201 10.78 -17.00 -8.86
CA ALA A 201 12.13 -17.52 -9.01
C ALA A 201 12.03 -19.01 -8.67
N VAL A 202 12.08 -19.86 -9.69
CA VAL A 202 12.24 -21.30 -9.50
C VAL A 202 13.62 -21.45 -8.89
N LEU A 203 13.67 -21.57 -7.56
CA LEU A 203 14.89 -22.03 -6.91
C LEU A 203 15.21 -23.38 -7.58
N PRO A 204 16.40 -23.55 -8.17
CA PRO A 204 16.78 -24.86 -8.69
C PRO A 204 16.60 -25.85 -7.56
N ALA A 205 15.85 -26.92 -7.83
CA ALA A 205 15.70 -28.01 -6.89
C ALA A 205 17.09 -28.34 -6.36
N ARG A 206 17.27 -28.32 -5.03
CA ARG A 206 18.50 -28.79 -4.42
C ARG A 206 18.74 -30.17 -4.99
N GLY A 207 19.72 -30.28 -5.89
CA GLY A 207 20.05 -31.53 -6.53
C GLY A 207 20.23 -32.54 -5.42
N THR A 208 19.44 -33.61 -5.47
CA THR A 208 19.73 -34.82 -4.73
C THR A 208 21.14 -35.21 -5.14
N ALA A 209 22.10 -35.00 -4.24
CA ALA A 209 23.41 -35.62 -4.35
C ALA A 209 23.18 -37.13 -4.18
N THR A 210 22.78 -37.79 -5.26
CA THR A 210 22.95 -39.22 -5.44
C THR A 210 24.45 -39.47 -5.63
N GLY A 211 24.97 -40.39 -4.84
CA GLY A 211 26.39 -40.49 -4.53
C GLY A 211 27.27 -41.11 -5.61
N ARG A 212 28.57 -41.11 -5.32
CA ARG A 212 29.38 -42.33 -5.18
C ARG A 212 30.64 -42.02 -4.39
#